data_AF-A0A8J5CPS5-F1
#
_entry.id   AF-A0A8J5CPS5-F1
#
_cell.length_a   1.000
_cell.length_b   1.000
_cell.length_c   1.000
_cell.angle_alpha   90.00
_cell.angle_beta   90.00
_cell.angle_gamma   90.00
#
_symmetry.space_group_name_H-M   'P 1'
#
loop_
_entity.id
_entity.type
_entity.pdbx_description
1 polymer ?
#
loop_
_entity_poly.entity_id
_entity_poly.type
_entity_poly.pdbx_seq_one_letter_code
_entity_poly.pdbx_strand_id
1 'polypeptide(L)'
;MAPGRCVQHSIPAWVEENKQFFMPPVCNKMMHGEKQLKVFFVGGPNQRKDFHLEEGEEFFYMVKGDMNLITLTNGAFKDVTIKEGEEMRFPLVLHERAVRGPAAARIAAVHEFKNGAPC
;
A
#
# COMPACT_ATOMS: atom_id res chain seq x y z
N MET A 1 2.10 -4.90 30.20
CA MET A 1 1.64 -4.59 28.83
C MET A 1 0.19 -4.11 28.92
N ALA A 2 -0.12 -2.92 28.42
CA ALA A 2 -1.51 -2.44 28.41
C ALA A 2 -2.36 -3.32 27.47
N PRO A 3 -3.62 -3.62 27.81
CA PRO A 3 -4.50 -4.39 26.93
C PRO A 3 -4.62 -3.69 25.57
N GLY A 4 -4.51 -4.46 24.49
CA GLY A 4 -4.65 -3.95 23.13
C GLY A 4 -6.03 -3.33 22.96
N ARG A 5 -6.09 -2.03 22.67
CA ARG A 5 -7.35 -1.32 22.42
C ARG A 5 -7.74 -1.52 20.95
N CYS A 6 -9.00 -1.85 20.69
CA CYS A 6 -9.55 -1.79 19.33
C CYS A 6 -9.53 -0.33 18.84
N VAL A 7 -9.04 -0.11 17.62
CA VAL A 7 -8.98 1.22 17.00
C VAL A 7 -9.90 1.22 15.78
N GLN A 8 -10.70 2.28 15.64
CA GLN A 8 -11.56 2.52 14.50
C GLN A 8 -11.29 3.93 13.96
N HIS A 9 -11.13 4.05 12.64
CA HIS A 9 -10.91 5.32 11.96
C HIS A 9 -11.95 5.56 10.87
N SER A 10 -12.38 6.81 10.71
CA SER A 10 -13.04 7.26 9.48
C SER A 10 -11.95 7.51 8.43
N ILE A 11 -11.92 6.70 7.38
CA ILE A 11 -10.90 6.82 6.32
C ILE A 11 -10.92 8.21 5.66
N PRO A 12 -12.07 8.79 5.27
CA PRO A 12 -12.09 10.13 4.70
C PRO A 12 -11.51 11.20 5.63
N ALA A 13 -11.83 11.15 6.93
CA ALA A 13 -11.32 12.11 7.90
C ALA A 13 -9.80 11.96 8.08
N TRP A 14 -9.33 10.72 8.24
CA TRP A 14 -7.89 10.45 8.41
C TRP A 14 -7.07 10.88 7.19
N VAL A 15 -7.60 10.66 5.96
CA VAL A 15 -6.94 11.10 4.74
C VAL A 15 -6.86 12.63 4.67
N GLU A 16 -7.93 13.35 5.03
CA GLU A 16 -7.94 14.81 5.03
C GLU A 16 -6.95 15.40 6.05
N GLU A 17 -6.91 14.84 7.27
CA GLU A 17 -5.96 15.23 8.33
C GLU A 17 -4.50 15.00 7.91
N ASN A 18 -4.25 13.96 7.10
CA ASN A 18 -2.91 13.55 6.67
C ASN A 18 -2.57 13.99 5.24
N LYS A 19 -3.40 14.80 4.58
CA LYS A 19 -3.26 15.15 3.15
C LYS A 19 -1.89 15.71 2.76
N GLN A 20 -1.23 16.41 3.68
CA GLN A 20 0.10 16.96 3.51
C GLN A 20 1.17 15.89 3.20
N PHE A 21 0.99 14.66 3.67
CA PHE A 21 1.93 13.56 3.44
C PHE A 21 1.71 12.85 2.11
N PHE A 22 0.59 13.10 1.43
CA PHE A 22 0.25 12.44 0.15
C PHE A 22 0.73 13.19 -1.08
N MET A 23 1.43 14.30 -0.88
CA MET A 23 2.08 15.09 -1.92
C MET A 23 3.60 14.91 -1.86
N PRO A 24 4.33 15.21 -2.94
CA PRO A 24 5.79 15.27 -2.91
C PRO A 24 6.30 16.22 -1.81
N PRO A 25 7.44 15.91 -1.17
CA PRO A 25 8.36 14.81 -1.47
C PRO A 25 8.05 13.47 -0.76
N VAL A 26 7.01 13.39 0.07
CA VAL A 26 6.78 12.23 0.95
C VAL A 26 5.92 11.15 0.28
N CYS A 27 4.78 11.55 -0.28
CA CYS A 27 3.83 10.70 -1.01
C CYS A 27 3.38 9.41 -0.32
N ASN A 28 3.51 9.27 1.01
CA ASN A 28 2.98 8.15 1.78
C ASN A 28 2.91 8.46 3.29
N LYS A 29 2.05 7.74 4.02
CA LYS A 29 1.96 7.79 5.48
C LYS A 29 1.49 6.45 6.02
N MET A 30 2.17 5.92 7.03
CA MET A 30 1.74 4.73 7.76
C MET A 30 0.62 5.08 8.75
N MET A 31 -0.50 4.35 8.69
CA MET A 31 -1.62 4.42 9.65
C MET A 31 -1.43 3.42 10.79
N HIS A 32 -1.01 2.19 10.45
CA HIS A 32 -0.74 1.13 11.41
C HIS A 32 0.60 0.46 11.08
N GLY A 33 1.40 0.15 12.11
CA GLY A 33 2.66 -0.58 11.93
C GLY A 33 3.41 -0.93 13.21
N GLU A 34 2.78 -0.74 14.38
CA GLU A 34 3.38 -1.09 15.67
C GLU A 34 3.44 -2.61 15.91
N LYS A 35 2.67 -3.39 15.14
CA LYS A 35 2.52 -4.84 15.28
C LYS A 35 2.60 -5.51 13.89
N GLN A 36 1.93 -6.64 13.71
CA GLN A 36 1.99 -7.46 12.50
C GLN A 36 1.35 -6.77 11.28
N LEU A 37 0.21 -6.11 11.48
CA LEU A 37 -0.50 -5.43 10.40
C LEU A 37 0.16 -4.09 10.09
N LYS A 38 0.58 -3.92 8.83
CA LYS A 38 1.06 -2.65 8.31
C LYS A 38 0.02 -2.08 7.35
N VAL A 39 -0.48 -0.88 7.64
CA VAL A 39 -1.41 -0.16 6.76
C VAL A 39 -0.78 1.16 6.39
N PHE A 40 -0.62 1.40 5.09
CA PHE A 40 -0.10 2.62 4.54
C PHE A 40 -1.15 3.29 3.66
N PHE A 41 -1.13 4.62 3.67
CA PHE A 41 -1.74 5.41 2.62
C PHE A 41 -0.68 5.99 1.72
N VAL A 42 -0.87 5.83 0.42
CA VAL A 42 0.12 6.21 -0.57
C VAL A 42 -0.49 7.23 -1.51
N GLY A 43 0.19 8.36 -1.65
CA GLY A 43 -0.18 9.54 -2.44
C GLY A 43 0.49 9.63 -3.80
N GLY A 44 0.32 10.76 -4.48
CA GLY A 44 0.95 11.07 -5.77
C GLY A 44 0.92 12.57 -6.11
N PRO A 45 1.62 12.99 -7.18
CA PRO A 45 2.33 12.15 -8.15
C PRO A 45 3.61 11.57 -7.58
N ASN A 46 3.92 10.32 -7.94
CA ASN A 46 5.22 9.71 -7.61
C ASN A 46 5.62 8.68 -8.65
N GLN A 47 6.85 8.76 -9.12
CA GLN A 47 7.45 7.77 -10.00
C GLN A 47 8.85 7.46 -9.46
N ARG A 48 9.01 6.28 -8.91
CA ARG A 48 10.31 5.76 -8.45
C ARG A 48 10.94 4.92 -9.57
N LYS A 49 12.24 4.60 -9.53
CA LYS A 49 12.94 3.72 -10.53
C LYS A 49 13.26 2.32 -10.02
N ASP A 50 13.30 2.18 -8.72
CA ASP A 50 13.66 1.00 -7.96
C ASP A 50 12.46 0.06 -7.73
N PHE A 51 12.78 -1.22 -7.54
CA PHE A 51 11.81 -2.28 -7.24
C PHE A 51 11.86 -2.62 -5.75
N HIS A 52 10.70 -2.88 -5.18
CA HIS A 52 10.52 -3.47 -3.86
C HIS A 52 10.45 -4.99 -4.00
N LEU A 53 11.18 -5.70 -3.15
CA LEU A 53 11.01 -7.12 -2.92
C LEU A 53 10.33 -7.27 -1.56
N GLU A 54 9.07 -7.67 -1.56
CA GLU A 54 8.31 -7.96 -0.34
C GLU A 54 8.16 -9.48 -0.21
N GLU A 55 8.49 -9.99 0.98
CA GLU A 55 8.40 -11.42 1.29
C GLU A 55 6.99 -11.79 1.74
N GLY A 56 6.19 -10.81 2.20
CA GLY A 56 4.79 -10.97 2.56
C GLY A 56 3.79 -10.81 1.40
N GLU A 57 2.50 -10.96 1.72
CA GLU A 57 1.43 -10.60 0.79
C GLU A 57 1.15 -9.09 0.87
N GLU A 58 0.90 -8.49 -0.30
CA GLU A 58 0.50 -7.09 -0.40
C GLU A 58 -0.91 -6.97 -0.97
N PHE A 59 -1.70 -6.07 -0.41
CA PHE A 59 -3.02 -5.73 -0.89
C PHE A 59 -3.09 -4.23 -1.21
N PHE A 60 -3.52 -3.94 -2.43
CA PHE A 60 -3.72 -2.59 -2.94
C PHE A 60 -5.21 -2.34 -3.12
N TYR A 61 -5.68 -1.20 -2.64
CA TYR A 61 -7.01 -0.68 -2.94
C TYR A 61 -6.95 0.80 -3.29
N MET A 62 -7.51 1.13 -4.45
CA MET A 62 -7.47 2.48 -5.03
C MET A 62 -8.67 3.31 -4.55
N VAL A 63 -8.50 4.05 -3.45
CA VAL A 63 -9.56 4.93 -2.91
C VAL A 63 -9.84 6.09 -3.85
N LYS A 64 -8.80 6.62 -4.52
CA LYS A 64 -8.92 7.70 -5.49
C LYS A 64 -7.84 7.55 -6.57
N GLY A 65 -8.16 7.87 -7.81
CA GLY A 65 -7.28 7.85 -8.96
C GLY A 65 -6.80 6.45 -9.35
N ASP A 66 -5.98 6.39 -10.39
CA ASP A 66 -5.45 5.14 -10.96
C ASP A 66 -3.96 4.94 -10.63
N MET A 67 -3.49 3.70 -10.75
CA MET A 67 -2.08 3.37 -10.67
C MET A 67 -1.65 2.38 -11.73
N ASN A 68 -0.37 2.48 -12.12
CA ASN A 68 0.30 1.41 -12.85
C ASN A 68 1.37 0.80 -11.95
N LEU A 69 1.31 -0.51 -11.77
CA LEU A 69 2.32 -1.30 -11.09
C LEU A 69 3.13 -2.09 -12.11
N ILE A 70 4.44 -1.86 -12.11
CA ILE A 70 5.38 -2.64 -12.90
C ILE A 70 5.86 -3.79 -12.03
N THR A 71 5.57 -5.02 -12.43
CA THR A 71 6.06 -6.23 -11.75
C THR A 71 7.15 -6.90 -12.58
N LEU A 72 8.07 -7.59 -11.91
CA LEU A 72 9.09 -8.44 -12.51
C LEU A 72 8.91 -9.86 -11.97
N THR A 73 8.40 -10.75 -12.81
CA THR A 73 8.12 -12.14 -12.45
C THR A 73 8.76 -13.06 -13.48
N ASN A 74 9.52 -14.06 -13.04
CA ASN A 74 10.23 -15.01 -13.91
C ASN A 74 11.09 -14.30 -14.98
N GLY A 75 11.72 -13.18 -14.62
CA GLY A 75 12.57 -12.39 -15.52
C GLY A 75 11.82 -11.52 -16.54
N ALA A 76 10.49 -11.47 -16.52
CA ALA A 76 9.67 -10.65 -17.42
C ALA A 76 9.00 -9.49 -16.69
N PHE A 77 9.08 -8.29 -17.27
CA PHE A 77 8.35 -7.11 -16.79
C PHE A 77 6.88 -7.17 -17.25
N LYS A 78 5.97 -6.81 -16.36
CA LYS A 78 4.54 -6.67 -16.65
C LYS A 78 3.99 -5.39 -16.04
N ASP A 79 3.31 -4.59 -16.84
CA ASP A 79 2.51 -3.46 -16.38
C ASP A 79 1.11 -3.93 -15.95
N VAL A 80 0.68 -3.50 -14.77
CA VAL A 80 -0.65 -3.79 -14.24
C VAL A 80 -1.31 -2.49 -13.82
N THR A 81 -2.36 -2.10 -14.54
CA THR A 81 -3.18 -0.95 -14.17
C THR A 81 -4.23 -1.37 -13.16
N ILE A 82 -4.28 -0.68 -12.02
CA ILE A 82 -5.34 -0.82 -11.00
C ILE A 82 -6.06 0.53 -10.96
N LYS A 83 -7.34 0.55 -11.33
CA LYS A 83 -8.14 1.77 -11.44
C LYS A 83 -8.77 2.17 -10.12
N GLU A 84 -9.26 3.39 -10.05
CA GLU A 84 -10.07 3.86 -8.92
C GLU A 84 -11.21 2.88 -8.60
N GLY A 85 -11.34 2.53 -7.32
CA GLY A 85 -12.32 1.57 -6.81
C GLY A 85 -11.93 0.09 -6.97
N GLU A 86 -10.84 -0.22 -7.69
CA GLU A 86 -10.36 -1.59 -7.84
C GLU A 86 -9.37 -1.97 -6.72
N GLU A 87 -9.41 -3.26 -6.35
CA GLU A 87 -8.43 -3.92 -5.51
C GLU A 87 -7.55 -4.89 -6.28
N MET A 88 -6.33 -5.08 -5.78
CA MET A 88 -5.45 -6.15 -6.23
C MET A 88 -4.62 -6.71 -5.08
N ARG A 89 -4.54 -8.04 -5.02
CA ARG A 89 -3.70 -8.76 -4.06
C ARG A 89 -2.52 -9.41 -4.77
N PHE A 90 -1.33 -9.24 -4.22
CA PHE A 90 -0.11 -9.84 -4.71
C PHE A 90 0.29 -11.03 -3.81
N PRO A 91 0.55 -12.21 -4.40
CA PRO A 91 1.05 -13.36 -3.66
C PRO A 91 2.50 -13.14 -3.21
N LEU A 92 2.94 -13.94 -2.22
CA LEU A 92 4.30 -13.93 -1.69
C LEU A 92 5.38 -13.95 -2.79
N VAL A 93 6.43 -13.15 -2.58
CA VAL A 93 7.68 -13.09 -3.35
C VAL A 93 7.47 -12.63 -4.80
N LEU A 94 7.36 -11.31 -4.96
CA LEU A 94 7.39 -10.62 -6.25
C LEU A 94 8.30 -9.40 -6.18
N HIS A 95 8.99 -9.10 -7.27
CA HIS A 95 9.70 -7.83 -7.42
C HIS A 95 8.75 -6.84 -8.09
N GLU A 96 8.47 -5.69 -7.49
CA GLU A 96 7.51 -4.73 -8.03
C GLU A 96 7.91 -3.26 -7.88
N ARG A 97 7.39 -2.39 -8.75
CA ARG A 97 7.66 -0.96 -8.79
C ARG A 97 6.39 -0.21 -9.17
N ALA A 98 5.88 0.62 -8.28
CA ALA A 98 4.70 1.45 -8.55
C ALA A 98 5.02 2.78 -9.26
N VAL A 99 4.28 3.07 -10.34
CA VAL A 99 4.23 4.36 -11.07
C VAL A 99 2.84 4.99 -10.88
N ARG A 100 2.78 6.29 -10.54
CA ARG A 100 1.54 6.93 -10.05
C ARG A 100 1.21 8.22 -10.79
N GLY A 101 -0.08 8.41 -11.13
CA GLY A 101 -0.63 9.66 -11.66
C GLY A 101 -0.91 10.72 -10.57
N PRO A 102 -1.54 11.86 -10.91
CA PRO A 102 -1.82 12.95 -9.97
C PRO A 102 -2.86 12.55 -8.89
N ALA A 103 -2.56 12.87 -7.62
CA ALA A 103 -3.41 12.81 -6.42
C ALA A 103 -4.38 11.60 -6.29
N ALA A 104 -3.82 10.44 -5.93
CA ALA A 104 -4.52 9.23 -5.53
C ALA A 104 -4.22 8.93 -4.05
N ALA A 105 -5.21 8.90 -3.15
CA ALA A 105 -5.03 8.31 -1.82
C ALA A 105 -5.31 6.81 -1.94
N ARG A 106 -4.46 5.95 -1.34
CA ARG A 106 -4.60 4.48 -1.39
C ARG A 106 -4.72 3.89 0.00
N ILE A 107 -5.29 2.70 0.14
CA ILE A 107 -4.99 1.80 1.26
C ILE A 107 -4.05 0.73 0.70
N ALA A 108 -2.79 0.75 1.11
CA ALA A 108 -1.91 -0.41 0.98
C ALA A 108 -1.96 -1.13 2.33
N ALA A 109 -2.70 -2.25 2.37
CA ALA A 109 -2.64 -3.16 3.50
C ALA A 109 -1.55 -4.18 3.18
N VAL A 110 -0.40 -4.08 3.85
CA VAL A 110 0.61 -5.15 3.80
C VAL A 110 0.25 -6.09 4.95
N HIS A 111 -0.16 -7.31 4.60
CA HIS A 111 -0.49 -8.35 5.58
C HIS A 111 0.62 -9.41 5.56
N GLU A 112 1.54 -9.33 6.50
CA GLU A 112 2.54 -10.37 6.73
C GLU A 112 1.93 -11.42 7.67
N PHE A 113 1.43 -12.53 7.13
CA PHE A 113 1.19 -13.72 7.95
C PHE A 113 2.53 -14.41 8.18
N LYS A 114 3.06 -14.31 9.41
CA LYS A 114 4.09 -15.25 9.83
C LYS A 114 3.43 -16.62 10.00
N ASN A 115 3.90 -17.60 9.22
CA ASN A 115 3.52 -19.00 9.39
C ASN A 115 3.64 -19.39 10.87
N GLY A 116 2.51 -19.71 11.52
CA GLY A 116 2.50 -20.47 12.78
C GLY A 116 2.08 -19.77 14.08
N ALA A 117 1.12 -18.83 14.08
CA ALA A 117 0.45 -18.44 15.33
C ALA A 117 -0.98 -19.02 15.40
N PRO A 118 -1.33 -19.85 16.40
CA PRO A 118 -2.71 -20.28 16.62
C PRO A 118 -3.57 -19.13 17.19
N CYS A 119 -4.86 -19.21 16.87
CA CYS A 119 -6.02 -18.43 17.34
C CYS A 119 -5.82 -17.66 18.66
#